data_AF-A0AA37NVT2-F1
#
_entry.id   AF-A0AA37NVT2-F1
#
_cell.length_a   1.000
_cell.length_b   1.000
_cell.length_c   1.000
_cell.angle_alpha   90.00
_cell.angle_beta   90.00
_cell.angle_gamma   90.00
#
_symmetry.space_group_name_H-M   'P 1'
#
loop_
_entity.id
_entity.type
_entity.pdbx_description
1 polymer ?
#
loop_
_entity_poly.entity_id
_entity_poly.type
_entity_poly.pdbx_seq_one_letter_code
_entity_poly.pdbx_strand_id
1 'polypeptide(L)'
;MHITINNPVFNFHTAQPAMASALFASLLRDGEDEPSATEGPTNRPSIGEYWAGQGGIYAGDFQGDDGVPFGLIVAAEQDVGRARWAPDGERELSDWDGLENTKRIRKECPAADLAAKYERDGHSDFYLPARRELNFAGATLHSTFGKDSWYWTSTPYSESYAWAVDFGIGATDCRYRSSEYRVRPFRRFIY
;
A
#
# COMPACT_ATOMS: atom_id res chain seq x y z
N MET A 1 -54.68 -6.69 -8.47
CA MET A 1 -53.88 -5.46 -8.28
C MET A 1 -52.79 -5.49 -9.34
N HIS A 2 -53.01 -4.80 -10.45
CA HIS A 2 -52.14 -4.84 -11.63
C HIS A 2 -51.14 -3.69 -11.52
N ILE A 3 -49.84 -3.98 -11.41
CA ILE A 3 -48.79 -2.95 -11.40
C ILE A 3 -48.10 -3.00 -12.75
N THR A 4 -48.34 -1.98 -13.57
CA THR A 4 -47.65 -1.75 -14.84
C THR A 4 -46.39 -0.95 -14.55
N ILE A 5 -45.22 -1.50 -14.87
CA ILE A 5 -43.94 -0.81 -14.70
C ILE A 5 -43.60 -0.12 -16.02
N ASN A 6 -43.79 1.20 -16.09
CA ASN A 6 -43.32 2.03 -17.19
C ASN A 6 -41.79 2.14 -17.10
N ASN A 7 -41.10 1.72 -18.17
CA ASN A 7 -39.65 1.73 -18.29
C ASN A 7 -39.16 3.12 -18.73
N PRO A 8 -38.43 3.89 -17.90
CA PRO A 8 -37.85 5.16 -18.37
C PRO A 8 -36.59 4.90 -19.19
N VAL A 9 -36.55 5.47 -20.39
CA VAL A 9 -35.34 5.55 -21.24
C VAL A 9 -34.47 6.70 -20.71
N PHE A 10 -33.26 6.39 -20.24
CA PHE A 10 -32.29 7.40 -19.84
C PHE A 10 -31.36 7.73 -21.03
N ASN A 11 -31.54 8.92 -21.62
CA ASN A 11 -30.64 9.47 -22.62
C ASN A 11 -29.46 10.16 -21.92
N PHE A 12 -28.25 9.62 -22.07
CA PHE A 12 -27.03 10.31 -21.67
C PHE A 12 -26.58 11.24 -22.80
N HIS A 13 -26.81 12.53 -22.61
CA HIS A 13 -26.19 13.58 -23.42
C HIS A 13 -25.26 14.37 -22.50
N THR A 14 -23.96 14.12 -22.58
CA THR A 14 -22.95 15.07 -22.08
C THR A 14 -21.72 15.02 -22.96
N ALA A 15 -21.37 16.22 -23.41
CA ALA A 15 -20.35 16.54 -24.38
C ALA A 15 -18.93 16.16 -23.93
N GLN A 16 -18.16 15.69 -24.90
CA GLN A 16 -16.73 15.51 -24.86
C GLN A 16 -16.03 16.88 -24.93
N PRO A 17 -15.09 17.22 -24.03
CA PRO A 17 -14.18 18.32 -24.28
C PRO A 17 -12.97 17.82 -25.08
N ALA A 18 -12.75 18.45 -26.23
CA ALA A 18 -11.50 18.39 -26.96
C ALA A 18 -10.40 19.10 -26.16
N MET A 19 -9.21 18.51 -26.06
CA MET A 19 -7.99 19.27 -25.75
C MET A 19 -6.95 19.00 -26.83
N ALA A 20 -6.50 20.11 -27.40
CA ALA A 20 -5.69 20.22 -28.58
C ALA A 20 -4.19 20.01 -28.29
N SER A 21 -3.55 19.36 -29.26
CA SER A 21 -2.29 19.74 -29.91
C SER A 21 -1.13 20.29 -29.07
N ALA A 22 -0.01 19.57 -29.08
CA ALA A 22 1.29 20.15 -29.43
C ALA A 22 2.19 19.07 -30.04
N LEU A 23 2.14 18.93 -31.37
CA LEU A 23 3.21 18.37 -32.18
C LEU A 23 4.17 19.53 -32.52
N PHE A 24 5.42 19.47 -32.05
CA PHE A 24 6.52 20.20 -32.69
C PHE A 24 7.74 19.29 -32.73
N ALA A 25 8.11 18.89 -33.95
CA ALA A 25 9.38 18.26 -34.25
C ALA A 25 10.49 19.32 -34.22
N SER A 26 11.64 18.96 -33.65
CA SER A 26 12.91 19.61 -33.95
C SER A 26 13.93 18.51 -34.28
N LEU A 27 14.40 18.53 -35.53
CA LEU A 27 15.45 17.67 -36.06
C LEU A 27 16.82 18.30 -35.80
N LEU A 28 17.79 17.44 -35.46
CA LEU A 28 19.24 17.50 -35.70
C LEU A 28 20.03 18.66 -35.06
N ARG A 29 20.79 18.33 -34.00
CA ARG A 29 22.20 18.75 -33.85
C ARG A 29 22.97 17.86 -32.87
N ASP A 30 24.19 17.50 -33.25
CA ASP A 30 25.08 16.51 -32.65
C ASP A 30 25.56 16.83 -31.22
N GLY A 31 25.63 15.76 -30.41
CA GLY A 31 26.70 15.42 -29.46
C GLY A 31 27.17 16.44 -28.43
N GLU A 32 26.79 16.23 -27.17
CA GLU A 32 27.65 16.29 -25.98
C GLU A 32 26.90 15.61 -24.81
N ASP A 33 27.50 14.58 -24.23
CA ASP A 33 26.99 13.82 -23.07
C ASP A 33 26.95 14.72 -21.82
N GLU A 34 25.79 15.31 -21.54
CA GLU A 34 25.44 15.88 -20.24
C GLU A 34 24.89 14.75 -19.34
N PRO A 35 25.37 14.59 -18.09
CA PRO A 35 24.84 13.58 -17.19
C PRO A 35 23.40 13.96 -16.85
N SER A 36 22.45 13.23 -17.41
CA SER A 36 21.03 13.34 -17.12
C SER A 36 20.79 13.11 -15.63
N ALA A 37 20.69 14.22 -14.89
CA ALA A 37 20.04 14.25 -13.59
C ALA A 37 18.63 13.71 -13.82
N THR A 38 18.42 12.44 -13.45
CA THR A 38 17.16 11.77 -13.64
C THR A 38 16.20 12.29 -12.57
N GLU A 39 15.55 13.42 -12.85
CA GLU A 39 14.28 13.75 -12.20
C GLU A 39 13.31 12.65 -12.59
N GLY A 40 13.15 11.66 -11.69
CA GLY A 40 12.19 10.59 -11.86
C GLY A 40 10.79 11.19 -11.99
N PRO A 41 9.97 10.72 -12.94
CA PRO A 41 8.72 11.39 -13.23
C PRO A 41 7.80 11.29 -12.01
N THR A 42 7.18 12.42 -11.68
CA THR A 42 5.94 12.58 -10.91
C THR A 42 4.75 11.79 -11.47
N ASN A 43 4.99 10.85 -12.39
CA ASN A 43 4.01 10.08 -13.12
C ASN A 43 3.73 8.79 -12.36
N ARG A 44 2.81 8.92 -11.39
CA ARG A 44 2.21 7.81 -10.66
C ARG A 44 1.78 6.69 -11.64
N PRO A 45 2.18 5.42 -11.41
CA PRO A 45 1.83 4.32 -12.29
C PRO A 45 0.39 3.83 -12.06
N SER A 46 -0.06 2.85 -12.83
CA SER A 46 -1.36 2.21 -12.59
C SER A 46 -1.34 1.39 -11.30
N ILE A 47 -2.50 1.18 -10.68
CA ILE A 47 -2.62 0.27 -9.53
C ILE A 47 -2.14 -1.13 -9.95
N GLY A 48 -1.26 -1.71 -9.15
CA GLY A 48 -0.65 -3.01 -9.43
C GLY A 48 0.67 -2.98 -10.19
N GLU A 49 1.08 -1.82 -10.70
CA GLU A 49 2.36 -1.66 -11.36
C GLU A 49 3.47 -1.26 -10.38
N TYR A 50 4.70 -1.67 -10.71
CA TYR A 50 5.89 -1.23 -9.97
C TYR A 50 6.13 0.26 -10.23
N TRP A 51 6.27 1.04 -9.15
CA TRP A 51 6.58 2.44 -9.22
C TRP A 51 8.09 2.63 -9.25
N ALA A 52 8.64 2.81 -10.45
CA ALA A 52 10.06 2.98 -10.68
C ALA A 52 10.64 4.11 -9.81
N GLY A 53 11.70 3.81 -9.06
CA GLY A 53 12.36 4.75 -8.16
C GLY A 53 11.63 5.00 -6.85
N GLN A 54 10.53 4.29 -6.58
CA GLN A 54 9.77 4.35 -5.33
C GLN A 54 9.78 3.02 -4.57
N GLY A 55 10.49 2.00 -5.07
CA GLY A 55 10.82 0.81 -4.31
C GLY A 55 9.67 -0.19 -4.09
N GLY A 56 8.57 -0.09 -4.82
CA GLY A 56 7.44 -1.00 -4.63
C GLY A 56 6.32 -0.87 -5.65
N ILE A 57 5.29 -1.68 -5.45
CA ILE A 57 4.05 -1.74 -6.24
C ILE A 57 3.10 -0.67 -5.73
N TYR A 58 2.52 0.12 -6.64
CA TYR A 58 1.52 1.12 -6.29
C TYR A 58 0.17 0.45 -6.00
N ALA A 59 -0.31 0.57 -4.76
CA ALA A 59 -1.59 0.01 -4.31
C ALA A 59 -2.78 0.95 -4.55
N GLY A 60 -2.54 2.23 -4.84
CA GLY A 60 -3.57 3.26 -4.97
C GLY A 60 -3.40 4.39 -3.95
N ASP A 61 -4.26 5.41 -4.06
CA ASP A 61 -4.33 6.48 -3.06
C ASP A 61 -5.13 5.97 -1.86
N PHE A 62 -4.48 5.96 -0.70
CA PHE A 62 -5.10 5.61 0.57
C PHE A 62 -5.46 6.87 1.34
N GLN A 63 -6.66 6.92 1.90
CA GLN A 63 -7.11 8.04 2.71
C GLN A 63 -6.66 7.84 4.16
N GLY A 64 -5.79 8.72 4.66
CA GLY A 64 -5.39 8.76 6.07
C GLY A 64 -6.57 9.06 7.00
N ASP A 65 -6.40 8.78 8.29
CA ASP A 65 -7.38 9.13 9.33
C ASP A 65 -7.49 10.64 9.56
N ASP A 66 -6.46 11.40 9.19
CA ASP A 66 -6.45 12.86 9.10
C ASP A 66 -7.19 13.41 7.87
N GLY A 67 -7.68 12.54 6.99
CA GLY A 67 -8.38 12.89 5.76
C GLY A 67 -7.46 13.27 4.59
N VAL A 68 -6.14 13.22 4.77
CA VAL A 68 -5.17 13.53 3.72
C VAL A 68 -4.83 12.25 2.93
N PRO A 69 -5.05 12.22 1.61
CA PRO A 69 -4.69 11.06 0.81
C PRO A 69 -3.19 11.00 0.56
N PHE A 70 -2.64 9.78 0.55
CA PHE A 70 -1.26 9.52 0.15
C PHE A 70 -1.19 8.30 -0.77
N GLY A 71 -0.16 8.25 -1.62
CA GLY A 71 0.08 7.09 -2.47
C GLY A 71 0.62 5.93 -1.64
N LEU A 72 -0.11 4.81 -1.60
CA LEU A 72 0.32 3.64 -0.86
C LEU A 72 1.18 2.72 -1.73
N ILE A 73 2.37 2.39 -1.22
CA ILE A 73 3.37 1.57 -1.91
C ILE A 73 3.60 0.30 -1.09
N VAL A 74 3.59 -0.84 -1.75
CA VAL A 74 3.79 -2.16 -1.14
C VAL A 74 5.09 -2.76 -1.68
N ALA A 75 5.91 -3.37 -0.84
CA ALA A 75 7.13 -4.07 -1.28
C ALA A 75 6.83 -5.02 -2.46
N ALA A 76 7.72 -5.04 -3.45
CA ALA A 76 7.54 -5.86 -4.65
C ALA A 76 7.59 -7.36 -4.33
N GLU A 77 8.44 -7.75 -3.39
CA GLU A 77 8.46 -9.09 -2.84
C GLU A 77 7.13 -9.40 -2.13
N GLN A 78 6.72 -10.67 -2.18
CA GLN A 78 5.50 -11.13 -1.51
C GLN A 78 5.54 -10.86 0.00
N ASP A 79 6.71 -11.03 0.62
CA ASP A 79 7.05 -10.64 1.99
C ASP A 79 8.58 -10.64 2.17
N VAL A 80 9.05 -10.13 3.31
CA VAL A 80 10.47 -10.10 3.69
C VAL A 80 10.81 -11.16 4.76
N GLY A 81 9.95 -12.18 4.89
CA GLY A 81 10.08 -13.25 5.86
C GLY A 81 8.98 -13.25 6.92
N ARG A 82 9.22 -14.05 7.96
CA ARG A 82 8.29 -14.30 9.06
C ARG A 82 8.87 -13.81 10.38
N ALA A 83 8.03 -13.20 11.21
CA ALA A 83 8.45 -12.69 12.51
C ALA A 83 7.28 -12.68 13.51
N ARG A 84 7.61 -12.52 14.79
CA ARG A 84 6.63 -12.35 15.88
C ARG A 84 6.20 -10.89 16.02
N TRP A 85 5.00 -10.66 16.53
CA TRP A 85 4.49 -9.32 16.88
C TRP A 85 4.84 -8.90 18.32
N ALA A 86 5.27 -9.86 19.15
CA ALA A 86 5.68 -9.75 20.57
C ALA A 86 6.55 -8.52 20.89
N PRO A 87 6.59 -8.00 22.14
CA PRO A 87 6.10 -8.63 23.36
C PRO A 87 4.60 -8.41 23.64
N ASP A 88 4.11 -9.12 24.64
CA ASP A 88 2.77 -8.94 25.21
C ASP A 88 2.64 -7.56 25.88
N GLY A 89 1.39 -7.13 26.09
CA GLY A 89 1.04 -5.89 26.77
C GLY A 89 -0.01 -5.07 26.01
N GLU A 90 -0.79 -4.29 26.73
CA GLU A 90 -1.76 -3.38 26.13
C GLU A 90 -1.06 -2.27 25.35
N ARG A 91 -1.63 -1.92 24.19
CA ARG A 91 -1.13 -0.86 23.32
C ARG A 91 -2.30 -0.19 22.63
N GLU A 92 -2.35 1.14 22.70
CA GLU A 92 -3.32 1.95 21.96
C GLU A 92 -2.64 2.49 20.70
N LEU A 93 -2.96 1.90 19.55
CA LEU A 93 -2.34 2.17 18.26
C LEU A 93 -3.42 2.28 17.18
N SER A 94 -3.14 3.03 16.11
CA SER A 94 -4.12 3.36 15.09
C SER A 94 -4.49 2.15 14.23
N ASP A 95 -5.75 2.10 13.78
CA ASP A 95 -6.19 1.18 12.74
C ASP A 95 -5.75 1.62 11.34
N TRP A 96 -5.32 2.88 11.19
CA TRP A 96 -5.12 3.56 9.92
C TRP A 96 -3.65 3.93 9.63
N ASP A 97 -2.86 4.26 10.67
CA ASP A 97 -1.50 4.75 10.49
C ASP A 97 -0.43 3.70 10.86
N GLY A 98 -0.06 2.87 9.88
CA GLY A 98 0.97 1.85 10.05
C GLY A 98 2.36 2.44 10.30
N LEU A 99 2.64 3.62 9.75
CA LEU A 99 3.94 4.26 9.92
C LEU A 99 4.13 4.71 11.36
N GLU A 100 3.18 5.44 11.92
CA GLU A 100 3.24 5.90 13.31
C GLU A 100 3.22 4.73 14.28
N ASN A 101 2.39 3.72 14.02
CA ASN A 101 2.38 2.49 14.80
C ASN A 101 3.76 1.82 14.80
N THR A 102 4.34 1.60 13.62
CA THR A 102 5.65 0.97 13.46
C THR A 102 6.72 1.75 14.20
N LYS A 103 6.76 3.08 14.10
CA LYS A 103 7.71 3.91 14.84
C LYS A 103 7.66 3.66 16.35
N ARG A 104 6.46 3.53 16.91
CA ARG A 104 6.25 3.30 18.35
C ARG A 104 6.70 1.92 18.79
N ILE A 105 6.39 0.88 18.01
CA ILE A 105 6.65 -0.52 18.41
C ILE A 105 7.95 -1.10 17.86
N ARG A 106 8.67 -0.41 16.96
CA ARG A 106 9.84 -0.94 16.24
C ARG A 106 10.87 -1.61 17.15
N LYS A 107 11.18 -0.99 18.30
CA LYS A 107 12.23 -1.51 19.21
C LYS A 107 11.83 -2.78 19.95
N GLU A 108 10.53 -3.04 20.03
CA GLU A 108 9.97 -4.13 20.82
C GLU A 108 9.43 -5.24 19.93
N CYS A 109 8.82 -4.89 18.80
CA CYS A 109 8.12 -5.78 17.86
C CYS A 109 9.03 -6.25 16.72
N PRO A 110 9.45 -7.53 16.69
CA PRO A 110 10.30 -8.07 15.62
C PRO A 110 9.71 -7.90 14.21
N ALA A 111 8.38 -8.06 14.06
CA ALA A 111 7.72 -7.86 12.77
C ALA A 111 7.80 -6.40 12.29
N ALA A 112 7.65 -5.44 13.21
CA ALA A 112 7.79 -4.02 12.89
C ALA A 112 9.23 -3.64 12.56
N ASP A 113 10.20 -4.18 13.30
CA ASP A 113 11.63 -3.97 13.01
C ASP A 113 12.04 -4.59 11.67
N LEU A 114 11.54 -5.79 11.36
CA LEU A 114 11.79 -6.46 10.09
C LEU A 114 11.26 -5.64 8.91
N ALA A 115 10.04 -5.12 9.00
CA ALA A 115 9.49 -4.25 7.96
C ALA A 115 10.29 -2.94 7.83
N ALA A 116 10.66 -2.32 8.95
CA ALA A 116 11.37 -1.03 8.97
C ALA A 116 12.87 -1.10 8.61
N LYS A 117 13.41 -2.31 8.43
CA LYS A 117 14.76 -2.55 7.92
C LYS A 117 14.79 -2.81 6.41
N TYR A 118 13.62 -2.94 5.79
CA TYR A 118 13.56 -3.12 4.35
C TYR A 118 13.96 -1.83 3.64
N GLU A 119 14.83 -1.97 2.64
CA GLU A 119 15.32 -0.88 1.81
C GLU A 119 15.19 -1.27 0.34
N ARG A 120 14.73 -0.33 -0.48
CA ARG A 120 14.58 -0.54 -1.92
C ARG A 120 14.63 0.77 -2.67
N ASP A 121 15.29 0.79 -3.81
CA ASP A 121 15.42 1.96 -4.68
C ASP A 121 15.89 3.24 -3.95
N GLY A 122 16.75 3.08 -2.94
CA GLY A 122 17.25 4.19 -2.11
C GLY A 122 16.29 4.67 -1.02
N HIS A 123 15.13 4.04 -0.85
CA HIS A 123 14.17 4.35 0.22
C HIS A 123 14.32 3.39 1.39
N SER A 124 14.24 3.93 2.61
CA SER A 124 14.37 3.22 3.89
C SER A 124 13.26 3.58 4.89
N ASP A 125 12.19 4.23 4.41
CA ASP A 125 11.02 4.70 5.17
C ASP A 125 9.86 3.70 5.13
N PHE A 126 10.17 2.43 4.92
CA PHE A 126 9.19 1.34 4.95
C PHE A 126 8.76 1.00 6.38
N TYR A 127 7.56 0.44 6.50
CA TYR A 127 6.91 0.15 7.78
C TYR A 127 6.00 -1.07 7.71
N LEU A 128 5.58 -1.58 8.87
CA LEU A 128 4.57 -2.63 8.97
C LEU A 128 3.18 -1.95 8.86
N PRO A 129 2.33 -2.33 7.90
CA PRO A 129 1.07 -1.62 7.66
C PRO A 129 0.09 -1.78 8.81
N ALA A 130 -0.74 -0.76 9.03
CA ALA A 130 -1.92 -0.88 9.88
C ALA A 130 -2.98 -1.76 9.21
N ARG A 131 -3.95 -2.21 10.02
CA ARG A 131 -5.00 -3.12 9.57
C ARG A 131 -5.80 -2.60 8.37
N ARG A 132 -6.08 -1.30 8.30
CA ARG A 132 -6.84 -0.71 7.18
C ARG A 132 -6.00 -0.63 5.90
N GLU A 133 -4.72 -0.26 6.02
CA GLU A 133 -3.79 -0.22 4.89
C GLU A 133 -3.60 -1.62 4.27
N LEU A 134 -3.41 -2.65 5.10
CA LEU A 134 -3.22 -4.02 4.61
C LEU A 134 -4.48 -4.56 3.92
N ASN A 135 -5.66 -4.28 4.47
CA ASN A 135 -6.92 -4.68 3.83
C ASN A 135 -7.15 -3.96 2.50
N PHE A 136 -6.83 -2.67 2.44
CA PHE A 136 -6.90 -1.90 1.19
C PHE A 136 -5.98 -2.48 0.12
N ALA A 137 -4.71 -2.73 0.45
CA ALA A 137 -3.78 -3.36 -0.47
C ALA A 137 -4.23 -4.77 -0.87
N GLY A 138 -4.84 -5.53 0.03
CA GLY A 138 -5.45 -6.83 -0.28
C GLY A 138 -6.54 -6.75 -1.36
N ALA A 139 -7.34 -5.69 -1.33
CA ALA A 139 -8.39 -5.46 -2.32
C ALA A 139 -7.83 -5.01 -3.68
N THR A 140 -6.76 -4.20 -3.68
CA THR A 140 -6.20 -3.64 -4.93
C THR A 140 -5.13 -4.54 -5.56
N LEU A 141 -4.39 -5.31 -4.75
CA LEU A 141 -3.25 -6.13 -5.15
C LEU A 141 -3.43 -7.62 -4.83
N HIS A 142 -4.66 -8.13 -4.89
CA HIS A 142 -5.06 -9.48 -4.46
C HIS A 142 -4.16 -10.63 -4.99
N SER A 143 -3.62 -10.51 -6.22
CA SER A 143 -2.78 -11.54 -6.85
C SER A 143 -1.34 -11.56 -6.34
N THR A 144 -0.91 -10.51 -5.61
CA THR A 144 0.47 -10.35 -5.15
C THR A 144 0.73 -10.98 -3.77
N PHE A 145 -0.33 -11.22 -3.00
CA PHE A 145 -0.22 -11.80 -1.66
C PHE A 145 -0.23 -13.34 -1.70
N GLY A 146 0.65 -13.93 -0.89
CA GLY A 146 0.67 -15.36 -0.61
C GLY A 146 -0.58 -15.83 0.12
N LYS A 147 -0.95 -17.11 -0.07
CA LYS A 147 -2.23 -17.70 0.36
C LYS A 147 -2.09 -18.82 1.39
N ASP A 148 -0.89 -19.08 1.86
CA ASP A 148 -0.52 -20.17 2.77
C ASP A 148 -0.26 -19.69 4.21
N SER A 149 -0.46 -18.40 4.51
CA SER A 149 -0.30 -17.86 5.85
C SER A 149 -0.89 -16.47 6.05
N TRP A 150 -0.92 -16.07 7.31
CA TRP A 150 -1.30 -14.74 7.76
C TRP A 150 -0.18 -13.72 7.48
N TYR A 151 -0.59 -12.47 7.29
CA TYR A 151 0.26 -11.28 7.25
C TYR A 151 0.01 -10.45 8.49
N TRP A 152 1.08 -10.07 9.18
CA TRP A 152 0.97 -9.17 10.31
C TRP A 152 0.56 -7.75 9.88
N THR A 153 -0.27 -7.13 10.71
CA THR A 153 -0.47 -5.69 10.72
C THR A 153 0.30 -5.10 11.90
N SER A 154 0.49 -3.78 11.96
CA SER A 154 1.00 -3.07 13.13
C SER A 154 -0.07 -2.78 14.19
N THR A 155 -1.28 -3.31 14.04
CA THR A 155 -2.44 -2.97 14.89
C THR A 155 -2.62 -4.04 15.99
N PRO A 156 -2.56 -3.65 17.27
CA PRO A 156 -2.82 -4.53 18.41
C PRO A 156 -4.32 -4.88 18.51
N TYR A 157 -4.63 -5.98 19.20
CA TYR A 157 -6.01 -6.31 19.57
C TYR A 157 -6.20 -6.37 21.09
N SER A 158 -5.35 -7.10 21.79
CA SER A 158 -5.34 -7.20 23.26
C SER A 158 -3.93 -7.58 23.73
N GLU A 159 -3.70 -7.71 25.04
CA GLU A 159 -2.37 -7.99 25.63
C GLU A 159 -1.56 -9.05 24.88
N SER A 160 -2.18 -10.17 24.49
CA SER A 160 -1.49 -11.30 23.84
C SER A 160 -1.78 -11.44 22.34
N TYR A 161 -2.62 -10.57 21.76
CA TYR A 161 -3.09 -10.70 20.37
C TYR A 161 -2.88 -9.44 19.54
N ALA A 162 -2.58 -9.63 18.26
CA ALA A 162 -2.50 -8.57 17.26
C ALA A 162 -3.30 -8.95 16.01
N TRP A 163 -3.69 -7.97 15.22
CA TRP A 163 -4.44 -8.20 13.99
C TRP A 163 -3.54 -8.72 12.88
N ALA A 164 -4.05 -9.70 12.15
CA ALA A 164 -3.42 -10.24 10.96
C ALA A 164 -4.48 -10.49 9.86
N VAL A 165 -4.02 -10.61 8.62
CA VAL A 165 -4.87 -10.86 7.45
C VAL A 165 -4.39 -12.10 6.70
N ASP A 166 -5.30 -13.03 6.40
CA ASP A 166 -5.06 -14.21 5.59
C ASP A 166 -5.80 -14.06 4.25
N PHE A 167 -5.03 -13.95 3.17
CA PHE A 167 -5.56 -13.79 1.81
C PHE A 167 -5.91 -15.11 1.12
N GLY A 168 -5.54 -16.27 1.69
CA GLY A 168 -5.95 -17.58 1.21
C GLY A 168 -7.41 -17.87 1.50
N ILE A 169 -7.89 -17.46 2.68
CA ILE A 169 -9.30 -17.60 3.09
C ILE A 169 -10.08 -16.28 3.14
N GLY A 170 -9.41 -15.15 2.92
CA GLY A 170 -10.04 -13.81 2.92
C GLY A 170 -10.48 -13.33 4.31
N ALA A 171 -9.71 -13.65 5.35
CA ALA A 171 -10.06 -13.36 6.74
C ALA A 171 -9.14 -12.29 7.35
N THR A 172 -9.72 -11.38 8.13
CA THR A 172 -9.00 -10.52 9.08
C THR A 172 -9.35 -10.96 10.49
N ASP A 173 -8.35 -11.37 11.28
CA ASP A 173 -8.57 -11.96 12.60
C ASP A 173 -7.38 -11.64 13.54
N CYS A 174 -7.61 -11.81 14.83
CA CYS A 174 -6.59 -11.66 15.84
C CYS A 174 -5.77 -12.96 15.97
N ARG A 175 -4.46 -12.83 16.16
CA ARG A 175 -3.54 -13.96 16.32
C ARG A 175 -2.58 -13.71 17.48
N TYR A 176 -2.10 -14.80 18.07
CA TYR A 176 -1.12 -14.74 19.16
C TYR A 176 0.14 -14.01 18.70
N ARG A 177 0.54 -12.98 19.45
CA ARG A 177 1.72 -12.15 19.13
C ARG A 177 3.02 -12.93 19.16
N SER A 178 3.04 -14.07 19.86
CA SER A 178 4.16 -15.01 19.93
C SER A 178 4.29 -15.91 18.68
N SER A 179 3.29 -15.95 17.80
CA SER A 179 3.36 -16.70 16.54
C SER A 179 4.15 -15.96 15.46
N GLU A 180 4.73 -16.70 14.52
CA GLU A 180 5.46 -16.15 13.38
C GLU A 180 4.62 -16.14 12.11
N TYR A 181 4.33 -14.94 11.61
CA TYR A 181 3.57 -14.73 10.37
C TYR A 181 4.32 -13.81 9.42
N ARG A 182 3.84 -13.73 8.18
CA ARG A 182 4.49 -13.02 7.08
C ARG A 182 4.51 -11.52 7.35
N VAL A 183 5.61 -10.87 6.99
CA VAL A 183 5.80 -9.44 7.12
C VAL A 183 6.00 -8.85 5.74
N ARG A 184 5.08 -7.99 5.30
CA ARG A 184 5.21 -7.27 4.03
C ARG A 184 5.35 -5.77 4.30
N PRO A 185 6.49 -5.15 3.94
CA PRO A 185 6.71 -3.72 4.17
C PRO A 185 5.86 -2.84 3.25
N PHE A 186 5.37 -1.74 3.80
CA PHE A 186 4.58 -0.71 3.13
C PHE A 186 5.32 0.63 3.23
N ARG A 187 5.00 1.57 2.36
CA ARG A 187 5.56 2.92 2.35
C ARG A 187 4.51 3.90 1.84
N ARG A 188 4.62 5.15 2.27
CA ARG A 188 3.72 6.24 1.86
C ARG A 188 4.45 7.25 0.97
N PHE A 189 3.79 7.66 -0.11
CA PHE A 189 4.25 8.73 -0.98
C PHE A 189 3.34 9.96 -0.80
N ILE A 190 3.93 11.10 -0.47
CA ILE A 190 3.22 12.37 -0.29
C ILE A 190 3.39 13.18 -1.58
N TYR A 191 2.28 13.71 -2.10
CA TYR A 191 2.23 14.53 -3.32
C TYR A 191 2.63 15.99 -3.09
#